data_AF-A0A7W8XWC8-F1
#
_entry.id   AF-A0A7W8XWC8-F1
#
_cell.length_a   1.000
_cell.length_b   1.000
_cell.length_c   1.000
_cell.angle_alpha   90.00
_cell.angle_beta   90.00
_cell.angle_gamma   90.00
#
_symmetry.space_group_name_H-M   'P 1'
#
loop_
_entity.id
_entity.type
_entity.pdbx_description
1 polymer ?
#
loop_
_entity_poly.entity_id
_entity_poly.type
_entity_poly.pdbx_seq_one_letter_code
_entity_poly.pdbx_strand_id
1 'polypeptide(L)'
;MFLEQVWNRDLSNYDPDGPLPEIGPDVSDSRLAQGRASNQDIKSRLETARLWREIADHDRLSIRQLAIRVTARQHFVGTPDDIADEINRHVQTDAADGFVFAPHLTLGGFDEFVEEVVPLLRERGVYRAEYREKTLRSTLGLPDQLSDTASPNVAAAMLTRGPC
;
A
#
# COMPACT_ATOMS: atom_id res chain seq x y z
N MET A 1 -17.51 -3.58 -6.72
CA MET A 1 -16.52 -4.29 -5.89
C MET A 1 -15.81 -3.42 -4.84
N PHE A 2 -15.11 -2.32 -5.20
CA PHE A 2 -14.37 -1.53 -4.19
C PHE A 2 -15.29 -0.69 -3.27
N LEU A 3 -16.30 -0.04 -3.85
CA LEU A 3 -17.27 0.75 -3.08
C LEU A 3 -18.10 -0.11 -2.11
N GLU A 4 -18.47 -1.32 -2.53
CA GLU A 4 -19.21 -2.30 -1.74
C GLU A 4 -18.42 -2.82 -0.53
N GLN A 5 -17.09 -2.73 -0.56
CA GLN A 5 -16.26 -3.06 0.61
C GLN A 5 -16.41 -2.00 1.72
N VAL A 6 -16.48 -0.72 1.33
CA VAL A 6 -16.67 0.39 2.26
C VAL A 6 -18.13 0.44 2.73
N TRP A 7 -19.08 0.29 1.81
CA TRP A 7 -20.51 0.25 2.13
C TRP A 7 -20.96 -1.04 2.79
N ASN A 8 -20.20 -2.14 2.66
CA ASN A 8 -20.60 -3.48 3.06
C ASN A 8 -22.00 -3.88 2.59
N ARG A 9 -22.38 -3.40 1.40
CA ARG A 9 -23.67 -3.66 0.76
C ARG A 9 -23.46 -3.93 -0.71
N ASP A 10 -24.34 -4.75 -1.29
CA ASP A 10 -24.41 -4.95 -2.73
C ASP A 10 -24.95 -3.67 -3.39
N LEU A 11 -24.18 -3.12 -4.32
CA LEU A 11 -24.54 -1.92 -5.07
C LEU A 11 -24.77 -2.23 -6.57
N SER A 12 -24.79 -3.50 -6.97
CA SER A 12 -24.93 -3.92 -8.37
C SER A 12 -26.23 -3.48 -9.04
N ASN A 13 -27.28 -3.21 -8.24
CA ASN A 13 -28.58 -2.75 -8.74
C ASN A 13 -28.65 -1.23 -9.03
N TYR A 14 -27.59 -0.47 -8.72
CA TYR A 14 -27.53 0.96 -9.00
C TYR A 14 -26.85 1.22 -10.34
N ASP A 15 -27.30 2.28 -11.03
CA ASP A 15 -26.67 2.74 -12.27
C ASP A 15 -25.24 3.23 -11.97
N PRO A 16 -24.18 2.62 -12.52
CA PRO A 16 -22.80 3.03 -12.27
C PRO A 16 -22.50 4.44 -12.78
N ASP A 17 -23.27 4.94 -13.74
CA ASP A 17 -23.11 6.28 -14.30
C ASP A 17 -24.05 7.30 -13.64
N GLY A 18 -24.87 6.85 -12.66
CA GLY A 18 -25.68 7.69 -11.78
C GLY A 18 -24.94 8.16 -10.51
N PRO A 19 -25.60 9.03 -9.71
CA PRO A 19 -25.03 9.56 -8.47
C PRO A 19 -24.87 8.47 -7.40
N LEU A 20 -23.96 8.71 -6.45
CA LEU A 20 -23.79 7.86 -5.29
C LEU A 20 -25.10 7.80 -4.47
N PRO A 21 -25.59 6.61 -4.08
CA PRO A 21 -26.85 6.51 -3.35
C PRO A 21 -26.74 7.02 -1.91
N GLU A 22 -27.82 7.62 -1.41
CA GLU A 22 -27.95 8.14 -0.04
C GLU A 22 -27.86 7.07 1.05
N ILE A 23 -27.97 5.80 0.66
CA ILE A 23 -27.89 4.66 1.56
C ILE A 23 -26.54 4.62 2.28
N GLY A 24 -26.55 4.48 3.60
CA GLY A 24 -25.32 4.41 4.41
C GLY A 24 -24.66 3.03 4.37
N PRO A 25 -23.38 2.93 4.79
CA PRO A 25 -22.71 1.66 4.98
C PRO A 25 -23.43 0.76 5.99
N ASP A 26 -23.49 -0.54 5.72
CA ASP A 26 -23.93 -1.53 6.69
C ASP A 26 -22.80 -1.84 7.68
N VAL A 27 -23.05 -1.51 8.95
CA VAL A 27 -22.10 -1.70 10.06
C VAL A 27 -22.21 -3.09 10.70
N SER A 28 -23.11 -3.96 10.22
CA SER A 28 -23.21 -5.34 10.70
C SER A 28 -21.90 -6.12 10.53
N ASP A 29 -21.72 -7.16 11.35
CA ASP A 29 -20.52 -8.01 11.35
C ASP A 29 -20.43 -8.93 10.12
N SER A 30 -21.53 -9.10 9.39
CA SER A 30 -21.56 -9.90 8.17
C SER A 30 -20.94 -9.13 7.01
N ARG A 31 -19.68 -9.46 6.71
CA ARG A 31 -18.94 -8.86 5.60
C ARG A 31 -19.30 -9.52 4.27
N LEU A 32 -19.68 -8.72 3.28
CA LEU A 32 -19.87 -9.19 1.90
C LEU A 32 -18.55 -9.66 1.26
N ALA A 33 -17.43 -9.02 1.57
CA ALA A 33 -16.12 -9.38 1.05
C ALA A 33 -15.34 -10.27 2.06
N GLN A 34 -15.40 -11.59 1.89
CA GLN A 34 -14.78 -12.56 2.81
C GLN A 34 -13.34 -12.96 2.44
N GLY A 35 -12.88 -12.67 1.21
CA GLY A 35 -11.58 -13.11 0.68
C GLY A 35 -10.45 -12.07 0.68
N ARG A 36 -10.67 -10.87 1.21
CA ARG A 36 -9.64 -9.82 1.33
C ARG A 36 -9.49 -9.44 2.80
N ALA A 37 -8.26 -9.39 3.30
CA ALA A 37 -7.98 -8.85 4.62
C ALA A 37 -8.42 -7.38 4.66
N SER A 38 -9.55 -7.11 5.30
CA SER A 38 -9.97 -5.74 5.58
C SER A 38 -9.32 -5.32 6.90
N ASN A 39 -8.29 -4.46 6.81
CA ASN A 39 -7.67 -3.84 7.98
C ASN A 39 -8.48 -2.64 8.51
N GLN A 40 -9.70 -2.42 8.01
CA GLN A 40 -10.55 -1.29 8.41
C GLN A 40 -11.54 -1.70 9.50
N ASP A 41 -11.42 -1.08 10.67
CA ASP A 41 -12.44 -1.11 11.74
C ASP A 41 -13.74 -0.40 11.29
N ILE A 42 -14.85 -0.65 11.98
CA ILE A 42 -16.18 -0.07 11.70
C ILE A 42 -16.13 1.47 11.64
N LYS A 43 -15.39 2.11 12.57
CA LYS A 43 -15.21 3.57 12.57
C LYS A 43 -14.53 4.07 11.29
N SER A 44 -13.51 3.35 10.83
CA SER A 44 -12.78 3.67 9.60
C SER A 44 -13.68 3.58 8.36
N ARG A 45 -14.65 2.66 8.32
CA ARG A 45 -15.60 2.54 7.19
C ARG A 45 -16.56 3.72 7.10
N LEU A 46 -17.17 4.13 8.21
CA LEU A 46 -18.11 5.26 8.24
C LEU A 46 -17.43 6.58 7.88
N GLU A 47 -16.21 6.78 8.38
CA GLU A 47 -15.40 7.97 8.04
C GLU A 47 -15.01 7.98 6.56
N THR A 48 -14.55 6.84 6.03
CA THR A 48 -14.23 6.70 4.60
C THR A 48 -15.44 6.98 3.71
N ALA A 49 -16.62 6.45 4.08
CA ALA A 49 -17.85 6.68 3.32
C ALA A 49 -18.29 8.15 3.33
N ARG A 50 -18.12 8.86 4.45
CA ARG A 50 -18.39 10.31 4.54
C ARG A 50 -17.45 11.10 3.63
N LEU A 51 -16.15 10.85 3.73
CA LEU A 51 -15.15 11.51 2.89
C LEU A 51 -15.45 11.29 1.39
N TRP A 52 -15.79 10.06 1.01
CA TRP A 52 -16.10 9.76 -0.38
C TRP A 52 -17.40 10.40 -0.87
N ARG A 53 -18.39 10.58 0.00
CA ARG A 53 -19.59 11.38 -0.31
C ARG A 53 -19.24 12.84 -0.53
N GLU A 54 -18.46 13.45 0.36
CA GLU A 54 -18.02 14.83 0.21
C GLU A 54 -17.29 15.06 -1.11
N ILE A 55 -16.41 14.12 -1.51
CA ILE A 55 -15.73 14.14 -2.81
C ILE A 55 -16.75 14.01 -3.96
N ALA A 56 -17.67 13.04 -3.88
CA ALA A 56 -18.66 12.81 -4.93
C ALA A 56 -19.60 14.01 -5.12
N ASP A 57 -20.02 14.64 -4.03
CA ASP A 57 -20.93 15.79 -4.04
C ASP A 57 -20.23 17.04 -4.56
N HIS A 58 -18.99 17.29 -4.12
CA HIS A 58 -18.18 18.43 -4.55
C HIS A 58 -17.89 18.38 -6.06
N ASP A 59 -17.42 17.22 -6.53
CA ASP A 59 -17.00 17.03 -7.93
C ASP A 59 -18.15 16.54 -8.84
N ARG A 60 -19.35 16.32 -8.29
CA ARG A 60 -20.53 15.74 -8.97
C ARG A 60 -20.23 14.44 -9.71
N LEU A 61 -19.55 13.52 -9.02
CA LEU A 61 -19.08 12.27 -9.60
C LEU A 61 -20.17 11.20 -9.62
N SER A 62 -20.23 10.41 -10.69
CA SER A 62 -20.96 9.15 -10.70
C SER A 62 -20.29 8.09 -9.81
N ILE A 63 -21.00 7.01 -9.50
CA ILE A 63 -20.46 5.85 -8.77
C ILE A 63 -19.15 5.36 -9.42
N ARG A 64 -19.12 5.24 -10.75
CA ARG A 64 -17.94 4.84 -11.52
C ARG A 64 -16.81 5.85 -11.38
N GLN A 65 -17.10 7.13 -11.55
CA GLN A 65 -16.08 8.18 -11.49
C GLN A 65 -15.49 8.31 -10.09
N LEU A 66 -16.31 8.23 -9.05
CA LEU A 66 -15.86 8.18 -7.67
C LEU A 66 -14.95 6.98 -7.44
N ALA A 67 -15.37 5.78 -7.87
CA ALA A 67 -14.56 4.57 -7.74
C ALA A 67 -13.19 4.72 -8.43
N ILE A 68 -13.13 5.29 -9.63
CA ILE A 68 -11.88 5.61 -10.33
C ILE A 68 -11.06 6.62 -9.51
N ARG A 69 -11.68 7.71 -9.05
CA ARG A 69 -10.99 8.79 -8.34
C ARG A 69 -10.32 8.35 -7.04
N VAL A 70 -10.98 7.47 -6.28
CA VAL A 70 -10.50 6.99 -4.97
C VAL A 70 -9.59 5.76 -5.08
N THR A 71 -9.57 5.08 -6.22
CA THR A 71 -8.69 3.94 -6.49
C THR A 71 -7.51 4.27 -7.39
N ALA A 72 -7.56 5.41 -8.10
CA ALA A 72 -6.45 5.95 -8.87
C ALA A 72 -5.25 6.10 -7.94
N ARG A 73 -4.17 5.39 -8.27
CA ARG A 73 -2.90 5.49 -7.56
C ARG A 73 -2.06 6.58 -8.21
N GLN A 74 -0.96 6.96 -7.58
CA GLN A 74 0.03 7.80 -8.23
C GLN A 74 0.54 7.06 -9.47
N HIS A 75 0.48 7.72 -10.62
CA HIS A 75 0.96 7.19 -11.89
C HIS A 75 2.10 8.07 -12.38
N PHE A 76 3.25 7.47 -12.65
CA PHE A 76 4.32 8.13 -13.38
C PHE A 76 3.99 8.04 -14.88
N VAL A 77 3.67 9.18 -15.49
CA VAL A 77 3.31 9.25 -16.92
C VAL A 77 4.13 10.36 -17.56
N GLY A 78 5.00 9.99 -18.49
CA GLY A 78 5.91 10.93 -19.14
C GLY A 78 6.99 10.18 -19.91
N THR A 79 8.01 10.93 -20.34
CA THR A 79 9.23 10.34 -20.92
C THR A 79 10.09 9.69 -19.82
N PRO A 80 11.06 8.81 -20.17
CA PRO A 80 11.98 8.25 -19.19
C PRO A 80 12.70 9.30 -18.34
N ASP A 81 13.08 10.43 -18.95
CA ASP A 81 13.69 11.57 -18.26
C ASP A 81 12.74 12.24 -17.27
N ASP A 82 11.48 12.46 -17.66
CA ASP A 82 10.47 13.06 -16.77
C ASP A 82 10.24 12.19 -15.53
N ILE A 83 10.13 10.87 -15.74
CA ILE A 83 9.92 9.89 -14.68
C ILE A 83 11.15 9.85 -13.77
N ALA A 84 12.35 9.79 -14.34
CA ALA A 84 13.58 9.81 -13.57
C ALA A 84 13.73 11.11 -12.78
N ASP A 85 13.27 12.25 -13.33
CA ASP A 85 13.34 13.56 -12.68
C ASP A 85 12.41 13.60 -11.49
N GLU A 86 11.21 13.05 -11.66
CA GLU A 86 10.23 12.95 -10.59
C GLU A 86 10.71 12.05 -9.45
N ILE A 87 11.23 10.86 -9.76
CA ILE A 87 11.80 9.95 -8.76
C ILE A 87 12.97 10.64 -8.04
N ASN A 88 13.88 11.27 -8.78
CA ASN A 88 15.00 11.99 -8.19
C ASN A 88 14.53 13.10 -7.23
N ARG A 89 13.57 13.93 -7.65
CA ARG A 89 13.01 14.99 -6.78
C ARG A 89 12.49 14.41 -5.47
N HIS A 90 11.67 13.35 -5.52
CA HIS A 90 11.10 12.76 -4.31
C HIS A 90 12.16 12.21 -3.35
N VAL A 91 13.21 11.59 -3.88
CA VAL A 91 14.34 11.10 -3.06
C VAL A 91 15.11 12.26 -2.45
N GLN A 92 15.44 13.29 -3.23
CA GLN A 92 16.22 14.44 -2.76
C GLN A 92 15.47 15.32 -1.75
N THR A 93 14.13 15.31 -1.77
CA THR A 93 13.30 16.05 -0.82
C THR A 93 12.91 15.23 0.41
N ASP A 94 13.50 14.04 0.62
CA ASP A 94 13.12 13.09 1.68
C ASP A 94 11.61 12.77 1.69
N ALA A 95 10.95 12.82 0.51
CA ALA A 95 9.53 12.50 0.38
C ALA A 95 9.31 10.98 0.24
N ALA A 96 10.31 10.24 -0.23
CA ALA A 96 10.30 8.78 -0.31
C ALA A 96 11.73 8.20 -0.30
N ASP A 97 11.96 7.15 0.51
CA ASP A 97 13.20 6.35 0.50
C ASP A 97 13.27 5.35 -0.67
N GLY A 98 12.12 5.07 -1.31
CA GLY A 98 12.00 4.12 -2.39
C GLY A 98 10.55 3.94 -2.85
N PHE A 99 10.38 3.30 -4.01
CA PHE A 99 9.08 3.13 -4.66
C PHE A 99 8.72 1.66 -4.78
N VAL A 100 7.45 1.35 -4.54
CA VAL A 100 6.86 0.04 -4.84
C VAL A 100 6.05 0.17 -6.11
N PHE A 101 6.54 -0.43 -7.19
CA PHE A 101 5.86 -0.40 -8.47
C PHE A 101 4.90 -1.58 -8.59
N ALA A 102 3.68 -1.29 -9.07
CA ALA A 102 2.66 -2.28 -9.38
C ALA A 102 2.30 -2.15 -10.86
N PRO A 103 2.95 -2.90 -11.77
CA PRO A 103 2.71 -2.77 -13.19
C PRO A 103 1.28 -3.20 -13.54
N HIS A 104 0.69 -2.52 -14.52
CA HIS A 104 -0.63 -2.85 -15.04
C HIS A 104 -0.62 -4.11 -15.92
N LEU A 105 0.55 -4.49 -16.44
CA LEU A 105 0.77 -5.67 -17.25
C LEU A 105 1.67 -6.65 -16.49
N THR A 106 1.23 -7.91 -16.38
CA THR A 106 1.90 -8.95 -15.60
C THR A 106 3.11 -9.58 -16.31
N LEU A 107 3.35 -9.24 -17.58
CA LEU A 107 4.48 -9.69 -18.38
C LEU A 107 5.03 -8.51 -19.19
N GLY A 108 6.33 -8.21 -19.06
CA GLY A 108 7.03 -7.18 -19.84
C GLY A 108 6.72 -5.72 -19.46
N GLY A 109 5.75 -5.46 -18.59
CA GLY A 109 5.36 -4.10 -18.19
C GLY A 109 6.43 -3.32 -17.41
N PHE A 110 7.61 -3.91 -17.19
CA PHE A 110 8.72 -3.29 -16.48
C PHE A 110 10.01 -3.24 -17.31
N ASP A 111 10.04 -3.87 -18.49
CA ASP A 111 11.28 -3.98 -19.28
C ASP A 111 11.73 -2.61 -19.77
N GLU A 112 10.82 -1.84 -20.35
CA GLU A 112 11.05 -0.45 -20.78
C GLU A 112 11.52 0.44 -19.63
N PHE A 113 10.94 0.29 -18.44
CA PHE A 113 11.38 1.03 -17.25
C PHE A 113 12.81 0.66 -16.84
N VAL A 114 13.15 -0.62 -16.86
CA VAL A 114 14.49 -1.10 -16.49
C VAL A 114 15.53 -0.67 -17.53
N GLU A 115 15.17 -0.67 -18.81
CA GLU A 115 16.07 -0.32 -19.90
C GLU A 115 16.28 1.19 -20.03
N GLU A 116 15.23 2.00 -19.88
CA GLU A 116 15.30 3.44 -20.15
C GLU A 116 15.43 4.29 -18.88
N VAL A 117 14.77 3.94 -17.77
CA VAL A 117 14.72 4.79 -16.56
C VAL A 117 15.84 4.45 -15.58
N VAL A 118 16.12 3.16 -15.34
CA VAL A 118 17.14 2.75 -14.35
C VAL A 118 18.53 3.31 -14.64
N PRO A 119 19.03 3.38 -15.90
CA PRO A 119 20.31 4.02 -16.19
C PRO A 119 20.34 5.51 -15.79
N LEU A 120 19.26 6.25 -16.06
CA LEU A 120 19.12 7.66 -15.68
C LEU A 120 19.14 7.83 -14.15
N LEU A 121 18.45 6.95 -13.42
CA LEU A 121 18.45 6.98 -11.96
C LEU A 121 19.84 6.69 -11.37
N ARG A 122 20.64 5.82 -12.02
CA ARG A 122 22.03 5.55 -11.62
C ARG A 122 22.93 6.74 -11.89
N GLU A 123 22.80 7.37 -13.06
CA GLU A 123 23.57 8.58 -13.40
C GLU A 123 23.30 9.71 -12.41
N ARG A 124 22.04 9.84 -11.97
CA ARG A 124 21.60 10.85 -11.00
C ARG A 124 21.91 10.48 -9.55
N GLY A 125 22.51 9.31 -9.31
CA GLY A 125 22.95 8.86 -7.98
C GLY A 125 21.82 8.45 -7.03
N VAL A 126 20.58 8.31 -7.52
CA VAL A 126 19.40 7.92 -6.72
C VAL A 126 19.08 6.42 -6.83
N TYR A 127 19.84 5.67 -7.62
CA TYR A 127 19.73 4.21 -7.70
C TYR A 127 21.09 3.53 -7.62
N ARG A 128 21.12 2.36 -6.97
CA ARG A 128 22.34 1.58 -6.72
C ARG A 128 22.88 0.99 -8.03
N ALA A 129 24.21 0.98 -8.17
CA ALA A 129 24.88 0.36 -9.31
C ALA A 129 25.07 -1.15 -9.14
N GLU A 130 25.35 -1.60 -7.91
CA GLU A 130 25.65 -3.00 -7.58
C GLU A 130 24.97 -3.40 -6.25
N TYR A 131 24.64 -4.68 -6.12
CA TYR A 131 24.18 -5.28 -4.87
C TYR A 131 25.31 -6.16 -4.32
N ARG A 132 25.88 -5.78 -3.17
CA ARG A 132 27.01 -6.52 -2.55
C ARG A 132 26.57 -7.36 -1.36
N GLU A 133 25.44 -6.99 -0.78
CA GLU A 133 24.89 -7.61 0.42
C GLU A 133 24.13 -8.89 0.09
N LYS A 134 24.11 -9.83 1.04
CA LYS A 134 23.49 -11.16 0.85
C LYS A 134 22.06 -11.26 1.38
N THR A 135 21.61 -10.29 2.16
CA THR A 135 20.28 -10.31 2.79
C THR A 135 19.51 -9.05 2.41
N LEU A 136 18.19 -9.17 2.27
CA LEU A 136 17.31 -8.04 2.00
C LEU A 136 17.43 -6.96 3.09
N ARG A 137 17.61 -7.36 4.36
CA ARG A 137 17.81 -6.40 5.47
C ARG A 137 19.06 -5.55 5.24
N SER A 138 20.19 -6.19 4.96
CA SER A 138 21.44 -5.49 4.67
C SER A 138 21.33 -4.59 3.44
N THR A 139 20.67 -5.06 2.37
CA THR A 139 20.42 -4.24 1.17
C THR A 139 19.59 -2.98 1.48
N LEU A 140 18.65 -3.06 2.43
CA LEU A 140 17.83 -1.94 2.89
C LEU A 140 18.50 -1.10 3.99
N GLY A 141 19.74 -1.40 4.40
CA GLY A 141 20.43 -0.70 5.48
C GLY A 141 19.89 -1.03 6.88
N LEU A 142 19.13 -2.11 7.03
CA LEU A 142 18.55 -2.54 8.30
C LEU A 142 19.54 -3.40 9.09
N PRO A 143 19.55 -3.30 10.43
CA PRO A 143 20.41 -4.11 11.27
C PRO A 143 20.09 -5.60 11.15
N ASP A 144 21.12 -6.44 11.16
CA ASP A 144 20.95 -7.89 11.15
C ASP A 144 20.44 -8.34 12.53
N GLN A 145 19.38 -9.17 12.54
CA GLN A 145 18.72 -9.58 13.79
C GLN A 145 19.39 -10.80 14.45
N LEU A 146 20.60 -11.17 14.00
CA LEU A 146 21.33 -12.34 14.51
C LEU A 146 22.32 -11.94 15.62
N SER A 147 21.84 -11.34 16.70
CA SER A 147 22.55 -11.31 18.00
C SER A 147 21.68 -10.86 19.18
N ASP A 148 20.46 -11.38 19.33
CA ASP A 148 19.73 -11.21 20.61
C ASP A 148 18.94 -12.45 21.09
N THR A 149 19.21 -13.62 20.52
CA THR A 149 18.62 -14.90 20.97
C THR A 149 19.68 -15.93 21.37
N ALA A 150 20.77 -15.46 21.98
CA ALA A 150 21.75 -16.29 22.66
C ALA A 150 21.86 -15.95 24.16
N SER A 151 20.72 -16.10 24.87
CA SER A 151 20.59 -16.72 26.22
C SER A 151 21.27 -16.07 27.45
N PRO A 152 20.67 -16.14 28.66
CA PRO A 152 20.51 -17.42 29.33
C PRO A 152 19.14 -17.67 30.00
N ASN A 153 18.56 -18.82 29.63
CA ASN A 153 18.04 -19.82 30.55
C ASN A 153 17.33 -19.32 31.82
N VAL A 154 16.04 -19.02 31.72
CA VAL A 154 15.15 -18.87 32.87
C VAL A 154 14.19 -20.07 32.95
N ALA A 155 14.73 -21.28 33.16
CA ALA A 155 13.98 -22.40 33.76
C ALA A 155 14.86 -23.64 33.97
N ALA A 156 15.62 -23.69 35.07
CA ALA A 156 16.00 -24.97 35.71
C ALA A 156 16.56 -24.73 37.14
N ALA A 157 15.67 -24.42 38.09
CA ALA A 157 15.92 -24.68 39.52
C ALA A 157 14.58 -24.75 40.27
N MET A 158 13.72 -25.69 39.87
CA MET A 158 12.68 -26.19 40.75
C MET A 158 13.29 -27.39 41.50
N LEU A 159 13.25 -27.33 42.83
CA LEU A 159 13.41 -28.44 43.79
C LEU A 159 14.83 -28.96 44.09
N THR A 160 15.47 -28.35 45.10
CA THR A 160 16.14 -29.13 46.16
C THR A 160 15.91 -28.51 47.54
N ARG A 161 15.01 -29.17 48.30
CA ARG A 161 15.09 -29.49 49.74
C ARG A 161 15.18 -28.38 50.82
N GLY A 162 14.09 -28.27 51.60
CA GLY A 162 14.10 -28.57 53.05
C GLY A 162 14.46 -27.44 54.05
N PRO A 163 14.03 -27.57 55.33
CA PRO A 163 13.59 -26.45 56.17
C PRO A 163 14.63 -25.97 57.20
N CYS A 164 14.50 -24.70 57.61
CA CYS A 164 14.65 -24.16 58.97
C CYS A 164 14.17 -22.70 58.97
#